data_AF-A0A956K865-F1
#
_entry.id   AF-A0A956K865-F1
#
_cell.length_a   1.000
_cell.length_b   1.000
_cell.length_c   1.000
_cell.angle_alpha   90.00
_cell.angle_beta   90.00
_cell.angle_gamma   90.00
#
_symmetry.space_group_name_H-M   'P 1'
#
loop_
_entity.id
_entity.type
_entity.pdbx_description
1 polymer ?
#
loop_
_entity_poly.entity_id
_entity_poly.type
_entity_poly.pdbx_seq_one_letter_code
_entity_poly.pdbx_strand_id
1 'polypeptide(L)' 'TYQQPMHQVDLTASQRLLAYKRNEWGDLRNQLLLNFEIENMINTRDRQTLGRGVDGPIAYQTRDGVSIKLGLTWKY' A
#
# COMPACT_ATOMS: atom_id res chain seq x y z
N THR A 1 -5.06 22.56 -18.47
CA THR A 1 -4.87 21.13 -18.77
C THR A 1 -5.97 20.38 -18.05
N TYR A 2 -6.81 19.63 -18.77
CA TYR A 2 -7.94 18.91 -18.16
C TYR A 2 -7.38 17.65 -17.48
N GLN A 3 -7.58 17.49 -16.16
CA GLN A 3 -7.25 16.25 -15.48
C GLN A 3 -8.36 15.23 -15.78
N GLN A 4 -8.00 14.10 -16.38
CA GLN A 4 -8.96 13.03 -16.65
C GLN A 4 -9.33 12.34 -15.33
N PRO A 5 -10.61 11.96 -15.12
CA PRO A 5 -10.99 11.17 -13.97
C PRO A 5 -10.28 9.81 -14.05
N MET A 6 -9.65 9.41 -12.95
CA MET A 6 -8.95 8.15 -12.85
C MET A 6 -9.49 7.34 -11.67
N HIS A 7 -9.59 6.03 -11.87
CA HIS A 7 -9.97 5.10 -10.82
C HIS A 7 -8.72 4.54 -10.15
N GLN A 8 -8.78 4.35 -8.85
CA GLN A 8 -7.76 3.67 -8.07
C GLN A 8 -8.45 2.59 -7.25
N VAL A 9 -7.84 1.41 -7.20
CA VAL A 9 -8.32 0.29 -6.39
C VAL A 9 -7.24 -0.05 -5.39
N ASP A 10 -7.55 0.13 -4.12
CA ASP A 10 -6.67 -0.21 -3.01
C ASP A 10 -7.26 -1.38 -2.24
N LEU A 11 -6.41 -2.29 -1.80
CA LEU A 11 -6.78 -3.46 -1.01
C LEU A 11 -5.99 -3.47 0.30
N THR A 12 -6.70 -3.56 1.42
CA THR A 12 -6.10 -3.71 2.73
C THR A 12 -6.70 -4.93 3.42
N ALA A 13 -5.84 -5.85 3.83
CA ALA A 13 -6.21 -7.02 4.61
C ALA A 13 -5.37 -7.06 5.89
N SER A 14 -6.02 -7.37 7.01
CA SER A 14 -5.33 -7.53 8.30
C SER A 14 -5.79 -8.81 8.98
N GLN A 15 -4.85 -9.64 9.43
CA GLN A 15 -5.13 -10.83 10.23
C GLN A 15 -4.49 -10.66 11.61
N ARG A 16 -5.30 -10.85 12.65
CA ARG A 16 -4.82 -10.95 14.02
C ARG A 16 -4.71 -12.41 14.41
N LEU A 17 -3.51 -12.85 14.74
CA LEU A 17 -3.22 -14.17 15.29
C LEU A 17 -3.01 -14.01 16.80
N LEU A 18 -3.92 -14.61 17.57
CA LEU A 18 -3.88 -14.59 19.03
C LEU A 18 -3.33 -15.94 19.49
N ALA A 19 -2.20 -15.92 20.19
CA ALA A 19 -1.69 -17.10 20.87
C ALA A 19 -2.02 -16.97 22.36
N TYR A 20 -3.01 -17.74 22.81
CA TYR A 20 -3.33 -17.84 24.22
C TYR A 20 -2.34 -18.79 24.88
N LYS A 21 -1.44 -18.26 25.72
CA LYS A 21 -0.62 -19.08 26.61
C LYS A 21 -0.95 -18.72 28.05
N ARG A 22 -1.59 -19.65 28.76
CA ARG A 22 -1.80 -19.54 30.21
C ARG A 22 -0.48 -19.92 30.90
N ASN A 23 0.11 -19.04 31.71
CA ASN A 23 1.19 -19.41 32.62
C ASN A 23 0.69 -19.34 34.07
N GLU A 24 1.50 -19.83 35.02
CA GLU A 24 1.17 -19.85 36.45
C GLU A 24 1.03 -18.45 37.08
N TRP A 25 1.39 -17.38 36.35
CA TRP A 25 1.39 -15.98 36.79
C TRP A 25 0.34 -15.09 36.08
N GLY A 26 -0.45 -15.63 35.14
CA GLY A 26 -1.50 -14.89 34.42
C GLY A 26 -1.64 -15.25 32.93
N ASP A 27 -2.65 -14.66 32.29
CA ASP A 27 -2.89 -14.79 30.85
C ASP A 27 -1.84 -13.99 30.05
N LEU A 28 -0.83 -14.66 29.49
CA LEU A 28 0.05 -14.06 28.48
C LEU A 28 -0.68 -14.03 27.14
N ARG A 29 -1.12 -12.83 26.73
CA ARG A 29 -1.78 -12.59 25.43
C ARG A 29 -0.75 -12.14 24.41
N ASN A 30 -0.06 -13.10 23.81
CA ASN A 30 0.78 -12.80 22.65
C ASN A 30 -0.13 -12.52 21.44
N GLN A 31 0.02 -11.34 20.86
CA GLN A 31 -0.69 -10.94 19.66
C GLN A 31 0.31 -10.73 18.52
N LEU A 32 0.09 -11.45 17.42
CA LEU A 32 0.77 -11.22 16.15
C LEU A 32 -0.25 -10.59 15.18
N LEU A 33 0.09 -9.45 14.61
CA LEU A 33 -0.70 -8.75 13.61
C LEU A 33 0.03 -8.84 12.26
N LEU A 34 -0.66 -9.38 11.27
CA LEU A 34 -0.24 -9.43 9.88
C LEU A 34 -1.08 -8.41 9.11
N ASN A 35 -0.43 -7.46 8.46
CA ASN A 35 -1.07 -6.47 7.59
C ASN A 35 -0.56 -6.65 6.17
N PHE A 36 -1.46 -6.60 5.20
CA PHE A 36 -1.16 -6.66 3.78
C PHE A 36 -1.90 -5.53 3.08
N GLU A 37 -1.16 -4.67 2.41
CA GLU A 37 -1.68 -3.49 1.73
C GLU A 37 -1.20 -3.52 0.28
N ILE A 38 -2.14 -3.40 -0.66
CA ILE A 38 -1.89 -3.16 -2.07
C ILE A 38 -2.47 -1.79 -2.40
N GLU A 39 -1.63 -0.86 -2.80
CA GLU A 39 -2.05 0.43 -3.35
C GLU A 39 -1.99 0.37 -4.88
N ASN A 40 -2.96 1.01 -5.53
CA ASN A 40 -3.04 1.08 -6.98
C ASN A 40 -3.00 -0.32 -7.64
N MET A 41 -3.84 -1.25 -7.15
CA MET A 41 -3.88 -2.65 -7.57
C MET A 41 -4.07 -2.83 -9.08
N ILE A 42 -4.75 -1.90 -9.74
CA ILE A 42 -4.95 -1.87 -11.20
C ILE A 42 -3.81 -1.18 -11.98
N ASN A 43 -2.69 -0.86 -11.31
CA ASN A 43 -1.47 -0.28 -11.87
C ASN A 43 -1.72 0.96 -12.74
N THR A 44 -2.61 1.85 -12.31
CA THR A 44 -2.92 3.03 -13.10
C THR A 44 -1.77 4.02 -13.04
N ARG A 45 -1.17 4.31 -14.20
CA ARG A 45 -0.06 5.26 -14.35
C ARG A 45 -0.52 6.45 -15.17
N ASP A 46 -0.22 7.65 -14.69
CA ASP A 46 -0.46 8.87 -15.45
C ASP A 46 0.88 9.43 -15.96
N ARG A 47 0.88 9.82 -17.22
CA ARG A 47 1.99 10.48 -17.90
C ARG A 47 1.52 11.85 -18.30
N GLN A 48 2.01 12.87 -17.63
CA GLN A 48 1.71 14.25 -17.99
C GLN A 48 2.84 14.84 -18.82
N THR A 49 2.46 15.38 -19.96
CA THR A 49 3.33 16.20 -20.79
C THR A 49 3.26 17.63 -20.26
N LEU A 50 4.31 18.09 -19.59
CA LEU A 50 4.35 19.43 -18.98
C LEU A 50 4.80 20.53 -19.97
N GLY A 51 5.23 20.15 -21.18
CA GLY A 51 5.59 21.12 -22.21
C GLY A 51 6.31 20.49 -23.39
N ARG A 52 6.79 21.35 -24.29
CA ARG A 52 7.66 20.98 -25.42
C ARG A 52 9.04 21.54 -25.15
N GLY A 53 10.00 20.66 -24.88
CA GLY A 53 11.42 20.99 -24.78
C GLY A 53 12.04 21.20 -26.15
N VAL A 54 13.30 21.62 -26.16
CA VAL A 54 14.07 21.96 -27.38
C VAL A 54 14.12 20.78 -28.37
N ASP A 55 14.08 19.54 -27.86
CA ASP A 55 14.17 18.30 -28.66
C ASP A 55 12.85 17.49 -28.72
N GLY A 56 11.73 17.99 -28.18
CA GLY A 56 10.44 17.26 -28.18
C GLY A 56 9.61 17.41 -26.91
N PRO A 57 8.43 16.76 -26.82
CA PRO A 57 7.56 16.83 -25.64
C PRO A 57 8.25 16.26 -24.40
N ILE A 58 8.31 17.03 -23.33
CA ILE A 58 8.84 16.57 -22.04
C ILE A 58 7.70 15.90 -21.29
N ALA A 59 7.77 14.58 -21.19
CA ALA A 59 6.81 13.76 -20.45
C ALA A 59 7.39 13.35 -19.10
N TYR A 60 6.61 13.52 -18.04
CA TYR A 60 6.93 13.03 -16.70
C TYR A 60 5.85 12.07 -16.20
N GLN A 61 6.27 11.08 -15.43
CA GLN A 61 5.35 10.19 -14.72
C GLN A 61 4.97 10.87 -13.39
N THR A 62 3.68 11.06 -13.16
CA THR A 62 3.17 11.83 -12.01
C THR A 62 2.71 10.93 -10.86
N ARG A 63 2.67 9.61 -11.05
CA ARG A 63 2.22 8.67 -10.00
C ARG A 63 2.93 7.33 -10.04
N ASP A 64 3.11 6.78 -8.84
CA ASP A 64 3.70 5.47 -8.61
C ASP A 64 2.76 4.34 -9.07
N GLY A 65 3.34 3.23 -9.53
CA GLY A 65 2.61 2.04 -9.96
C GLY A 65 1.99 1.27 -8.79
N VAL A 66 1.72 -0.02 -8.99
CA VAL A 66 1.29 -0.91 -7.89
C VAL A 66 2.34 -0.87 -6.77
N SER A 67 1.89 -0.65 -5.54
CA SER A 67 2.72 -0.76 -4.33
C SER A 67 2.17 -1.88 -3.46
N ILE A 68 3.04 -2.75 -2.95
CA ILE A 68 2.67 -3.87 -2.08
C ILE A 68 3.46 -3.74 -0.78
N LYS A 69 2.77 -3.65 0.35
CA LYS A 69 3.35 -3.56 1.69
C LYS A 69 2.87 -4.74 2.53
N LEU A 70 3.82 -5.40 3.19
CA LEU A 70 3.55 -6.45 4.17
C LEU A 70 4.08 -5.99 5.53
N GLY A 71 3.20 -5.92 6.52
CA GLY A 71 3.51 -5.53 7.89
C GLY A 71 3.37 -6.71 8.84
N LEU A 72 4.36 -6.89 9.72
CA LEU A 72 4.29 -7.81 10.85
C LEU A 72 4.48 -7.01 12.13
N THR A 73 3.54 -7.11 13.07
CA THR A 73 3.66 -6.47 14.38
C THR A 73 3.41 -7.49 15.48
N TRP A 74 4.38 -7.66 16.37
CA TRP A 74 4.24 -8.49 17.56
C TRP A 74 4.02 -7.60 18.79
N LYS A 75 3.01 -7.93 19.59
CA LYS A 75 2.75 -7.38 20.92
C LYS A 75 2.79 -8.50 21.95
N TYR A 76 3.56 -8.30 23.01
CA TYR A 76 3.70 -9.19 24.16
C TYR A 76 2.85 -8.70 25.34
#